data_AF-A0A177DR97-F1
#
_entry.id   AF-A0A177DR97-F1
#
_cell.length_a   1.000
_cell.length_b   1.000
_cell.length_c   1.000
_cell.angle_alpha   90.00
_cell.angle_beta   90.00
_cell.angle_gamma   90.00
#
_symmetry.space_group_name_H-M   'P 1'
#
loop_
_entity.id
_entity.type
_entity.pdbx_description
1 polymer ?
#
loop_
_entity_poly.entity_id
_entity_poly.type
_entity_poly.pdbx_seq_one_letter_code
_entity_poly.pdbx_strand_id
1 'polypeptide(L)'
;MRSHTTWSKIVEKFVGKDEKTGSEPTKANMPEEATKELAADMVKSPGMTSIDKVVEDKKNQLPPWPSPVPTPHKDFVHSNPPEPPKYRKFTVFTAGSIEMGDAVNWQPLMATMLNHLPITVCNPRKGSWDQSIKQQAKDELFKQQVVWELGALEQADVICFFFDTETKSPVSLLELGVWAASDKVIVCCGDAYWKSGNVHLTCERYDVPCVKNFTELVPLVEEMLKKKGMELDNKGDLIGENVHVPKEKPKKKTQLEAEKAELQKQVDDLLAKLAAQPKM
;
A
#
# COMPACT_ATOMS: atom_id res chain seq x y z
N MET A 1 20.65 -35.63 -21.43
CA MET A 1 19.89 -34.98 -22.52
C MET A 1 18.47 -35.49 -22.48
N ARG A 2 17.52 -34.57 -22.64
CA ARG A 2 16.13 -34.65 -22.17
C ARG A 2 15.30 -35.66 -22.96
N SER A 3 14.54 -36.50 -22.25
CA SER A 3 13.46 -37.30 -22.80
C SER A 3 12.18 -36.46 -22.91
N HIS A 4 11.61 -36.45 -24.10
CA HIS A 4 10.25 -36.01 -24.37
C HIS A 4 9.24 -37.13 -24.09
N THR A 5 7.97 -36.74 -23.96
CA THR A 5 6.73 -37.55 -23.81
C THR A 5 6.59 -38.27 -22.46
N THR A 6 5.59 -37.97 -21.62
CA THR A 6 4.17 -38.36 -21.83
C THR A 6 3.28 -37.68 -20.78
N TRP A 7 2.45 -36.70 -21.15
CA TRP A 7 1.32 -36.22 -20.33
C TRP A 7 0.07 -36.23 -21.22
N SER A 8 -0.41 -37.44 -21.47
CA SER A 8 -1.75 -37.72 -22.01
C SER A 8 -2.27 -38.92 -21.25
N LYS A 9 -3.02 -38.64 -20.18
CA LYS A 9 -4.05 -39.49 -19.57
C LYS A 9 -4.52 -38.83 -18.28
N ILE A 10 -5.84 -38.85 -18.07
CA ILE A 10 -6.61 -38.31 -16.93
C ILE A 10 -7.15 -36.87 -17.15
N VAL A 11 -7.87 -36.68 -18.26
CA VAL A 11 -9.09 -35.84 -18.28
C VAL A 11 -10.15 -36.66 -19.01
N GLU A 12 -10.71 -37.66 -18.32
CA GLU A 12 -11.85 -38.43 -18.80
C GLU A 12 -12.49 -39.19 -17.63
N LYS A 13 -13.37 -38.52 -16.90
CA LYS A 13 -14.49 -39.10 -16.13
C LYS A 13 -15.25 -37.96 -15.48
N PHE A 14 -16.27 -37.46 -16.17
CA PHE A 14 -17.58 -37.03 -15.67
C PHE A 14 -18.31 -36.34 -16.83
N VAL A 15 -18.75 -37.13 -17.80
CA VAL A 15 -19.78 -36.72 -18.76
C VAL A 15 -20.98 -37.62 -18.50
N GLY A 16 -21.89 -37.13 -17.66
CA GLY A 16 -23.27 -37.60 -17.61
C GLY A 16 -24.04 -36.93 -18.74
N LYS A 17 -24.55 -37.77 -19.63
CA LYS A 17 -25.40 -37.47 -20.77
C LYS A 17 -26.81 -37.24 -20.24
N ASP A 18 -27.51 -36.18 -20.66
CA ASP A 18 -28.98 -36.20 -20.83
C ASP A 18 -29.48 -34.99 -21.64
N GLU A 19 -30.65 -35.18 -22.20
CA GLU A 19 -31.16 -34.68 -23.48
C GLU A 19 -31.70 -33.24 -23.51
N LYS A 20 -31.85 -32.79 -24.76
CA LYS A 20 -32.44 -31.54 -25.25
C LYS A 20 -33.90 -31.33 -24.82
N THR A 21 -34.23 -30.11 -24.42
CA THR A 21 -35.39 -29.35 -24.93
C THR A 21 -35.10 -27.85 -24.86
N GLY A 22 -35.36 -27.13 -25.94
CA GLY A 22 -35.07 -25.69 -26.05
C GLY A 22 -36.18 -24.78 -25.53
N SER A 23 -35.80 -23.55 -25.19
CA SER A 23 -36.60 -22.33 -25.29
C SER A 23 -35.70 -21.10 -25.05
N GLU A 24 -35.97 -20.02 -25.79
CA GLU A 24 -35.26 -18.73 -25.82
C GLU A 24 -35.07 -18.05 -24.45
N PRO A 25 -34.06 -17.15 -24.27
CA PRO A 25 -33.94 -16.41 -23.02
C PRO A 25 -34.84 -15.17 -23.04
N THR A 26 -35.96 -15.24 -22.32
CA THR A 26 -36.77 -14.09 -21.93
C THR A 26 -36.06 -13.27 -20.85
N LYS A 27 -35.97 -11.96 -21.06
CA LYS A 27 -35.64 -10.95 -20.03
C LYS A 27 -36.63 -11.07 -18.86
N ALA A 28 -36.14 -11.33 -17.65
CA ALA A 28 -36.88 -11.12 -16.40
C ALA A 28 -35.85 -10.76 -15.31
N ASN A 29 -35.81 -9.49 -14.94
CA ASN A 29 -36.37 -8.93 -13.71
C ASN A 29 -35.60 -9.35 -12.45
N MET A 30 -34.60 -8.54 -12.11
CA MET A 30 -34.09 -8.44 -10.74
C MET A 30 -35.14 -7.76 -9.85
N PRO A 31 -35.29 -8.15 -8.58
CA PRO A 31 -36.25 -7.54 -7.67
C PRO A 31 -35.83 -6.10 -7.36
N GLU A 32 -36.74 -5.18 -7.64
CA GLU A 32 -36.63 -3.70 -7.53
C GLU A 32 -36.50 -3.19 -6.08
N GLU A 33 -36.32 -4.10 -5.12
CA GLU A 33 -36.29 -3.82 -3.68
C GLU A 33 -34.86 -3.89 -3.10
N ALA A 34 -33.91 -4.54 -3.79
CA ALA A 34 -32.50 -4.58 -3.38
C ALA A 34 -31.69 -3.35 -3.83
N THR A 35 -32.25 -2.50 -4.70
CA THR A 35 -31.62 -1.27 -5.20
C THR A 35 -31.96 -0.03 -4.37
N LYS A 36 -32.90 -0.13 -3.42
CA LYS A 36 -33.29 1.01 -2.56
C LYS A 36 -32.49 1.13 -1.25
N GLU A 37 -31.83 0.08 -0.77
CA GLU A 37 -30.98 0.16 0.43
C GLU A 37 -29.51 0.56 0.13
N LEU A 38 -29.08 0.57 -1.13
CA LEU A 38 -27.79 1.12 -1.55
C LEU A 38 -27.87 2.56 -2.11
N ALA A 39 -29.07 3.17 -2.06
CA ALA A 39 -29.34 4.50 -2.61
C ALA A 39 -29.77 5.53 -1.54
N ALA A 40 -29.51 5.24 -0.26
CA ALA A 40 -29.80 6.15 0.86
C ALA A 40 -28.51 6.75 1.45
N ASP A 41 -27.72 7.43 0.62
CA ASP A 41 -26.96 8.62 1.02
C ASP A 41 -26.39 9.34 -0.21
N MET A 42 -27.26 10.01 -0.97
CA MET A 42 -26.84 10.96 -2.01
C MET A 42 -27.67 12.22 -1.97
N VAL A 43 -27.53 12.98 -0.88
CA VAL A 43 -27.65 14.43 -0.99
C VAL A 43 -26.27 14.96 -1.40
N LYS A 44 -25.98 14.89 -2.70
CA LYS A 44 -24.76 15.50 -3.27
C LYS A 44 -24.92 17.02 -3.25
N SER A 45 -24.27 17.67 -2.29
CA SER A 45 -24.06 19.11 -2.30
C SER A 45 -23.29 19.53 -3.57
N PRO A 46 -23.67 20.63 -4.25
CA PRO A 46 -22.91 21.14 -5.38
C PRO A 46 -21.44 21.40 -4.98
N GLY A 47 -20.48 20.78 -5.66
CA GLY A 47 -19.03 20.94 -5.39
C GLY A 47 -18.31 19.73 -4.81
N MET A 48 -18.98 18.61 -4.54
CA MET A 48 -18.35 17.42 -3.96
C MET A 48 -17.87 16.41 -5.03
N THR A 49 -16.57 16.10 -5.08
CA THR A 49 -15.96 15.10 -5.99
C THR A 49 -15.74 13.78 -5.26
N SER A 50 -16.26 12.66 -5.77
CA SER A 50 -15.94 11.35 -5.21
C SER A 50 -14.58 10.86 -5.71
N ILE A 51 -13.63 10.73 -4.79
CA ILE A 51 -12.30 10.12 -4.97
C ILE A 51 -12.38 8.58 -5.07
N ASP A 52 -13.43 8.00 -4.48
CA ASP A 52 -13.67 6.55 -4.47
C ASP A 52 -14.34 6.02 -5.74
N LYS A 53 -14.69 6.89 -6.69
CA LYS A 53 -15.27 6.47 -7.97
C LYS A 53 -14.37 5.40 -8.62
N VAL A 54 -15.01 4.41 -9.25
CA VAL A 54 -14.29 3.44 -10.08
C VAL A 54 -13.77 4.17 -11.32
N VAL A 55 -12.47 4.12 -11.52
CA VAL A 55 -11.79 4.64 -12.71
C VAL A 55 -11.47 3.49 -13.63
N GLU A 56 -11.83 3.64 -14.90
CA GLU A 56 -11.48 2.70 -15.96
C GLU A 56 -9.96 2.65 -16.16
N ASP A 57 -9.37 1.46 -16.05
CA ASP A 57 -7.96 1.24 -16.33
C ASP A 57 -7.69 1.10 -17.83
N LYS A 58 -7.74 2.24 -18.54
CA LYS A 58 -7.56 2.32 -20.01
C LYS A 58 -6.21 1.78 -20.50
N LYS A 59 -5.23 1.70 -19.61
CA LYS A 59 -3.85 1.28 -19.92
C LYS A 59 -3.56 -0.15 -19.46
N ASN A 60 -4.52 -0.84 -18.84
CA ASN A 60 -4.36 -2.19 -18.29
C ASN A 60 -3.13 -2.29 -17.36
N GLN A 61 -2.99 -1.32 -16.46
CA GLN A 61 -1.90 -1.22 -15.50
C GLN A 61 -2.07 -2.16 -14.31
N LEU A 62 -3.31 -2.55 -14.00
CA LEU A 62 -3.66 -3.39 -12.86
C LEU A 62 -4.02 -4.82 -13.34
N PRO A 63 -3.66 -5.85 -12.57
CA PRO A 63 -4.19 -7.19 -12.79
C PRO A 63 -5.70 -7.23 -12.49
N PRO A 64 -6.42 -8.27 -12.96
CA PRO A 64 -7.81 -8.47 -12.58
C PRO A 64 -7.94 -8.60 -11.06
N TRP A 65 -9.08 -8.16 -10.55
CA TRP A 65 -9.43 -8.35 -9.16
C TRP A 65 -9.51 -9.86 -8.82
N PRO A 66 -9.02 -10.28 -7.65
CA PRO A 66 -9.21 -11.65 -7.18
C PRO A 66 -10.69 -12.05 -7.18
N SER A 67 -10.99 -13.23 -7.72
CA SER A 67 -12.34 -13.80 -7.76
C SER A 67 -12.29 -15.29 -7.40
N PRO A 68 -12.90 -15.73 -6.27
CA PRO A 68 -13.60 -14.90 -5.28
C PRO A 68 -12.66 -13.96 -4.51
N VAL A 69 -13.23 -12.93 -3.89
CA VAL A 69 -12.47 -12.03 -2.99
C VAL A 69 -11.93 -12.84 -1.81
N PRO A 70 -10.62 -12.79 -1.50
CA PRO A 70 -10.04 -13.56 -0.41
C PRO A 70 -10.61 -13.10 0.94
N THR A 71 -10.82 -14.06 1.85
CA THR A 71 -11.16 -13.76 3.23
C THR A 71 -9.97 -13.09 3.92
N PRO A 72 -10.11 -11.87 4.48
CA PRO A 72 -9.02 -11.22 5.19
C PRO A 72 -8.56 -12.02 6.42
N HIS A 73 -7.28 -11.94 6.71
CA HIS A 73 -6.71 -12.42 7.97
C HIS A 73 -7.39 -11.71 9.15
N LYS A 74 -7.61 -12.41 10.26
CA LYS A 74 -8.31 -11.86 11.46
C LYS A 74 -7.65 -10.58 12.01
N ASP A 75 -6.33 -10.48 11.83
CA ASP A 75 -5.52 -9.35 12.29
C ASP A 75 -5.25 -8.30 11.21
N PHE A 76 -5.73 -8.50 9.98
CA PHE A 76 -5.59 -7.52 8.92
C PHE A 76 -6.38 -6.25 9.25
N VAL A 77 -5.79 -5.09 8.95
CA VAL A 77 -6.44 -3.78 9.14
C VAL A 77 -6.28 -2.94 7.89
N HIS A 78 -7.40 -2.54 7.29
CA HIS A 78 -7.43 -1.49 6.28
C HIS A 78 -7.73 -0.15 6.97
N SER A 79 -6.73 0.74 7.06
CA SER A 79 -6.87 2.06 7.69
C SER A 79 -6.95 3.15 6.62
N ASN A 80 -7.98 4.00 6.71
CA ASN A 80 -8.19 5.16 5.86
C ASN A 80 -8.36 6.41 6.75
N PRO A 81 -8.06 7.64 6.25
CA PRO A 81 -8.44 8.89 6.94
C PRO A 81 -9.96 9.00 7.08
N PRO A 82 -10.54 10.02 7.75
CA PRO A 82 -9.89 10.87 8.74
C PRO A 82 -9.70 10.13 10.08
N GLU A 83 -10.19 8.90 10.22
CA GLU A 83 -9.96 8.10 11.41
C GLU A 83 -8.46 7.89 11.63
N PRO A 84 -7.95 8.08 12.86
CA PRO A 84 -6.55 7.78 13.15
C PRO A 84 -6.19 6.34 12.73
N PRO A 85 -5.04 6.12 12.08
CA PRO A 85 -4.67 4.78 11.64
C PRO A 85 -4.54 3.82 12.83
N LYS A 86 -5.02 2.59 12.64
CA LYS A 86 -4.84 1.50 13.60
C LYS A 86 -3.66 0.64 13.14
N TYR A 87 -2.56 0.71 13.86
CA TYR A 87 -1.33 0.01 13.49
C TYR A 87 -1.22 -1.40 14.08
N ARG A 88 -0.66 -2.30 13.27
CA ARG A 88 -0.11 -3.60 13.66
C ARG A 88 1.41 -3.50 13.76
N LYS A 89 2.07 -4.60 14.13
CA LYS A 89 3.54 -4.65 14.18
C LYS A 89 4.16 -4.29 12.83
N PHE A 90 3.55 -4.74 11.74
CA PHE A 90 3.94 -4.40 10.37
C PHE A 90 2.86 -3.54 9.69
N THR A 91 3.28 -2.44 9.08
CA THR A 91 2.42 -1.49 8.38
C THR A 91 2.94 -1.17 6.98
N VAL A 92 2.05 -1.25 5.99
CA VAL A 92 2.29 -0.82 4.60
C VAL A 92 1.51 0.47 4.33
N PHE A 93 2.18 1.48 3.77
CA PHE A 93 1.52 2.69 3.29
C PHE A 93 1.45 2.69 1.76
N THR A 94 0.26 2.90 1.19
CA THR A 94 0.04 2.93 -0.27
C THR A 94 0.14 4.35 -0.81
N ALA A 95 1.37 4.84 -0.99
CA ALA A 95 1.67 6.16 -1.56
C ALA A 95 1.57 6.15 -3.10
N GLY A 96 1.40 7.31 -3.73
CA GLY A 96 1.31 7.38 -5.19
C GLY A 96 -0.01 7.92 -5.69
N SER A 97 -0.33 7.62 -6.94
CA SER A 97 -1.38 8.28 -7.69
C SER A 97 -2.77 8.14 -7.05
N ILE A 98 -3.36 9.27 -6.69
CA ILE A 98 -4.78 9.42 -6.36
C ILE A 98 -5.41 10.45 -7.32
N GLU A 99 -4.74 11.59 -7.48
CA GLU A 99 -5.10 12.68 -8.42
C GLU A 99 -6.59 13.07 -8.32
N MET A 100 -7.07 13.37 -7.11
CA MET A 100 -8.49 13.69 -6.85
C MET A 100 -9.49 12.63 -7.36
N GLY A 101 -9.05 11.36 -7.41
CA GLY A 101 -9.85 10.24 -7.87
C GLY A 101 -9.71 9.92 -9.35
N ASP A 102 -8.78 10.54 -10.08
CA ASP A 102 -8.56 10.25 -11.49
C ASP A 102 -7.59 9.09 -11.73
N ALA A 103 -6.83 8.68 -10.70
CA ALA A 103 -5.99 7.48 -10.79
C ALA A 103 -6.84 6.20 -10.72
N VAL A 104 -6.40 5.15 -11.42
CA VAL A 104 -6.96 3.79 -11.29
C VAL A 104 -7.01 3.35 -9.82
N ASN A 105 -8.02 2.56 -9.43
CA ASN A 105 -8.26 2.19 -8.01
C ASN A 105 -7.27 1.12 -7.50
N TRP A 106 -5.97 1.43 -7.53
CA TRP A 106 -4.89 0.51 -7.19
C TRP A 106 -4.71 0.33 -5.69
N GLN A 107 -5.01 1.34 -4.84
CA GLN A 107 -4.85 1.21 -3.39
C GLN A 107 -5.81 0.18 -2.78
N PRO A 108 -7.13 0.19 -3.12
CA PRO A 108 -8.03 -0.86 -2.67
C PRO A 108 -7.66 -2.26 -3.20
N LEU A 109 -7.12 -2.33 -4.43
CA LEU A 109 -6.61 -3.59 -4.98
C LEU A 109 -5.39 -4.10 -4.18
N MET A 110 -4.42 -3.22 -3.88
CA MET A 110 -3.26 -3.56 -3.05
C MET A 110 -3.68 -4.04 -1.66
N ALA A 111 -4.61 -3.35 -1.01
CA ALA A 111 -5.17 -3.78 0.27
C ALA A 111 -5.80 -5.17 0.20
N THR A 112 -6.54 -5.46 -0.89
CA THR A 112 -7.14 -6.78 -1.14
C THR A 112 -6.08 -7.86 -1.35
N MET A 113 -5.05 -7.58 -2.15
CA MET A 113 -3.97 -8.53 -2.42
C MET A 113 -3.16 -8.88 -1.15
N LEU A 114 -3.02 -7.93 -0.23
CA LEU A 114 -2.29 -8.10 1.04
C LEU A 114 -3.19 -8.53 2.21
N ASN A 115 -4.50 -8.71 1.99
CA ASN A 115 -5.45 -8.93 3.10
C ASN A 115 -5.25 -10.26 3.84
N HIS A 116 -4.51 -11.19 3.24
CA HIS A 116 -4.18 -12.48 3.82
C HIS A 116 -3.08 -12.39 4.88
N LEU A 117 -2.47 -11.21 5.08
CA LEU A 117 -1.39 -10.97 6.03
C LEU A 117 -1.89 -10.31 7.33
N PRO A 118 -1.27 -10.58 8.49
CA PRO A 118 -1.62 -9.98 9.79
C PRO A 118 -1.09 -8.53 9.96
N ILE A 119 -1.32 -7.65 8.98
CA ILE A 119 -0.69 -6.32 8.89
C ILE A 119 -1.73 -5.19 8.86
N THR A 120 -1.25 -3.95 9.00
CA THR A 120 -2.02 -2.74 8.64
C THR A 120 -1.66 -2.29 7.22
N VAL A 121 -2.66 -2.00 6.40
CA VAL A 121 -2.52 -1.23 5.16
C VAL A 121 -3.13 0.15 5.35
N CYS A 122 -2.29 1.18 5.36
CA CYS A 122 -2.69 2.58 5.38
C CYS A 122 -2.95 3.06 3.95
N ASN A 123 -4.22 3.31 3.65
CA ASN A 123 -4.69 3.78 2.35
C ASN A 123 -5.12 5.25 2.43
N PRO A 124 -4.34 6.20 1.89
CA PRO A 124 -4.68 7.62 1.91
C PRO A 124 -5.83 7.99 0.96
N ARG A 125 -6.17 7.12 0.00
CA ARG A 125 -7.31 7.34 -0.90
C ARG A 125 -8.61 7.25 -0.11
N LYS A 126 -9.34 8.36 -0.02
CA LYS A 126 -10.66 8.40 0.60
C LYS A 126 -11.63 9.36 -0.07
N GLY A 127 -12.84 8.84 -0.27
CA GLY A 127 -14.09 9.51 0.02
C GLY A 127 -14.49 10.59 -0.96
N SER A 128 -15.18 11.58 -0.42
CA SER A 128 -15.71 12.73 -1.15
C SER A 128 -14.87 13.96 -0.79
N TRP A 129 -14.24 14.56 -1.79
CA TRP A 129 -13.46 15.79 -1.66
C TRP A 129 -14.30 16.99 -2.06
N ASP A 130 -14.50 17.90 -1.12
CA ASP A 130 -15.18 19.15 -1.40
C ASP A 130 -14.24 20.07 -2.19
N GLN A 131 -14.63 20.43 -3.42
CA GLN A 131 -13.86 21.31 -4.30
C GLN A 131 -13.69 22.73 -3.73
N SER A 132 -14.48 23.11 -2.71
CA SER A 132 -14.30 24.36 -1.98
C SER A 132 -13.12 24.34 -0.99
N ILE A 133 -12.60 23.15 -0.65
CA ILE A 133 -11.42 22.99 0.21
C ILE A 133 -10.23 23.63 -0.49
N LYS A 134 -9.66 24.65 0.17
CA LYS A 134 -8.46 25.31 -0.32
C LYS A 134 -7.28 24.44 0.08
N GLN A 135 -6.40 24.12 -0.86
CA GLN A 135 -5.11 23.44 -0.59
C GLN A 135 -4.13 24.40 0.08
N GLN A 136 -4.50 24.88 1.28
CA GLN A 136 -3.78 25.83 2.09
C GLN A 136 -3.66 25.25 3.50
N ALA A 137 -2.49 25.38 4.12
CA ALA A 137 -2.22 24.81 5.45
C ALA A 137 -3.16 25.31 6.57
N LYS A 138 -3.91 26.39 6.35
CA LYS A 138 -4.90 26.96 7.28
C LYS A 138 -6.28 26.33 7.16
N ASP A 139 -6.56 25.60 6.09
CA ASP A 139 -7.80 24.85 5.92
C ASP A 139 -7.72 23.56 6.76
N GLU A 140 -8.66 23.38 7.68
CA GLU A 140 -8.61 22.31 8.67
C GLU A 140 -8.80 20.92 8.05
N LEU A 141 -9.64 20.80 7.01
CA LEU A 141 -9.90 19.54 6.33
C LEU A 141 -8.69 19.13 5.49
N PHE A 142 -8.10 20.08 4.75
CA PHE A 142 -6.86 19.85 4.04
C PHE A 142 -5.73 19.45 5.00
N LYS A 143 -5.59 20.17 6.12
CA LYS A 143 -4.58 19.88 7.14
C LYS A 143 -4.78 18.50 7.77
N GLN A 144 -6.01 18.09 8.03
CA GLN A 144 -6.31 16.77 8.60
C GLN A 144 -5.82 15.64 7.69
N GLN A 145 -6.11 15.73 6.39
CA GLN A 145 -5.65 14.76 5.40
C GLN A 145 -4.11 14.71 5.36
N VAL A 146 -3.45 15.86 5.19
CA VAL A 146 -1.98 15.92 5.08
C VAL A 146 -1.28 15.45 6.36
N VAL A 147 -1.81 15.80 7.54
CA VAL A 147 -1.25 15.33 8.82
C VAL A 147 -1.43 13.82 8.98
N TRP A 148 -2.56 13.27 8.53
CA TRP A 148 -2.78 11.82 8.52
C TRP A 148 -1.76 11.11 7.63
N GLU A 149 -1.55 11.60 6.41
CA GLU A 149 -0.59 11.05 5.44
C GLU A 149 0.84 11.09 5.99
N LEU A 150 1.28 12.25 6.50
CA LEU A 150 2.62 12.41 7.08
C LEU A 150 2.83 11.48 8.28
N GLY A 151 1.84 11.39 9.18
CA GLY A 151 1.93 10.50 10.34
C GLY A 151 1.98 9.03 9.94
N ALA A 152 1.17 8.61 8.97
CA ALA A 152 1.15 7.23 8.51
C ALA A 152 2.42 6.84 7.73
N LEU A 153 3.00 7.76 6.93
CA LEU A 153 4.30 7.58 6.30
C LEU A 153 5.42 7.39 7.33
N GLU A 154 5.42 8.19 8.42
CA GLU A 154 6.38 8.05 9.53
C GLU A 154 6.29 6.66 10.18
N GLN A 155 5.07 6.17 10.41
CA GLN A 155 4.81 4.89 11.09
C GLN A 155 4.92 3.65 10.19
N ALA A 156 4.98 3.79 8.87
CA ALA A 156 5.09 2.66 7.96
C ALA A 156 6.41 1.89 8.10
N ASP A 157 6.35 0.58 7.88
CA ASP A 157 7.52 -0.31 7.71
C ASP A 157 7.91 -0.41 6.23
N VAL A 158 6.89 -0.38 5.35
CA VAL A 158 7.04 -0.37 3.89
C VAL A 158 6.16 0.75 3.32
N ILE A 159 6.72 1.55 2.42
CA ILE A 159 6.01 2.56 1.65
C ILE A 159 6.03 2.11 0.20
N CYS A 160 4.90 1.70 -0.35
CA CYS A 160 4.80 1.32 -1.75
C CYS A 160 4.25 2.49 -2.57
N PHE A 161 5.01 2.91 -3.59
CA PHE A 161 4.59 3.91 -4.56
C PHE A 161 4.06 3.24 -5.81
N PHE A 162 2.90 3.69 -6.30
CA PHE A 162 2.44 3.38 -7.65
C PHE A 162 2.18 4.67 -8.42
N PHE A 163 2.84 4.81 -9.58
CA PHE A 163 2.66 5.94 -10.48
C PHE A 163 1.80 5.54 -11.68
N ASP A 164 0.54 5.96 -11.65
CA ASP A 164 -0.41 5.83 -12.77
C ASP A 164 0.05 6.70 -13.94
N THR A 165 0.23 6.06 -15.10
CA THR A 165 0.69 6.68 -16.34
C THR A 165 -0.22 7.79 -16.85
N GLU A 166 -1.49 7.81 -16.44
CA GLU A 166 -2.48 8.83 -16.83
C GLU A 166 -2.55 10.02 -15.85
N THR A 167 -1.68 10.08 -14.83
CA THR A 167 -1.71 11.13 -13.78
C THR A 167 -0.41 11.94 -13.67
N LYS A 168 -0.41 13.04 -12.91
CA LYS A 168 0.80 13.83 -12.63
C LYS A 168 1.45 13.54 -11.28
N SER A 169 0.69 13.19 -10.25
CA SER A 169 1.18 12.75 -8.93
C SER A 169 2.28 13.64 -8.31
N PRO A 170 2.13 14.98 -8.27
CA PRO A 170 3.20 15.87 -7.78
C PRO A 170 3.51 15.69 -6.29
N VAL A 171 2.48 15.44 -5.46
CA VAL A 171 2.66 15.18 -4.02
C VAL A 171 3.41 13.86 -3.81
N SER A 172 3.11 12.83 -4.60
CA SER A 172 3.83 11.55 -4.52
C SER A 172 5.30 11.66 -4.93
N LEU A 173 5.64 12.54 -5.87
CA LEU A 173 7.04 12.84 -6.20
C LEU A 173 7.76 13.54 -5.03
N LEU A 174 7.07 14.43 -4.31
CA LEU A 174 7.59 15.05 -3.09
C LEU A 174 7.84 13.99 -2.01
N GLU A 175 6.85 13.14 -1.74
CA GLU A 175 6.94 12.06 -0.76
C GLU A 175 8.06 11.07 -1.08
N LEU A 176 8.20 10.66 -2.35
CA LEU A 176 9.31 9.82 -2.80
C LEU A 176 10.65 10.49 -2.49
N GLY A 177 10.80 11.79 -2.78
CA GLY A 177 12.00 12.54 -2.44
C GLY A 177 12.29 12.61 -0.94
N VAL A 178 11.26 12.70 -0.10
CA VAL A 178 11.38 12.70 1.37
C VAL A 178 11.83 11.33 1.91
N TRP A 179 11.32 10.23 1.33
CA TRP A 179 11.49 8.88 1.87
C TRP A 179 12.51 8.01 1.13
N ALA A 180 13.08 8.44 0.00
CA ALA A 180 13.97 7.62 -0.83
C ALA A 180 15.15 7.00 -0.05
N ALA A 181 15.71 7.73 0.93
CA ALA A 181 16.85 7.28 1.74
C ALA A 181 16.46 6.55 3.05
N SER A 182 15.19 6.11 3.19
CA SER A 182 14.68 5.57 4.45
C SER A 182 14.77 4.04 4.61
N ASP A 183 15.20 3.32 3.57
CA ASP A 183 15.16 1.86 3.47
C ASP A 183 13.74 1.26 3.61
N LYS A 184 12.67 2.05 3.45
CA LYS A 184 11.28 1.59 3.52
C LYS A 184 10.57 1.58 2.16
N VAL A 185 11.16 2.25 1.17
CA VAL A 185 10.48 2.57 -0.08
C VAL A 185 10.64 1.44 -1.10
N ILE A 186 9.55 1.15 -1.79
CA ILE A 186 9.53 0.40 -3.05
C ILE A 186 8.64 1.14 -4.05
N VAL A 187 8.96 1.06 -5.33
CA VAL A 187 8.31 1.87 -6.38
C VAL A 187 7.83 0.99 -7.53
N CYS A 188 6.62 1.26 -8.03
CA CYS A 188 6.13 0.82 -9.32
C CYS A 188 5.97 2.03 -10.22
N CYS A 189 6.82 2.12 -11.25
CA CYS A 189 6.81 3.21 -12.22
C CYS A 189 7.13 2.68 -13.62
N GLY A 190 6.10 2.55 -14.46
CA GLY A 190 6.25 2.17 -15.85
C GLY A 190 6.87 3.29 -16.71
N ASP A 191 7.51 2.90 -17.80
CA ASP A 191 8.25 3.82 -18.69
C ASP A 191 7.36 4.95 -19.25
N ALA A 192 6.06 4.71 -19.41
CA ALA A 192 5.08 5.66 -19.94
C ALA A 192 4.67 6.77 -18.96
N TYR A 193 5.05 6.70 -17.68
CA TYR A 193 4.77 7.78 -16.73
C TYR A 193 5.57 9.04 -17.12
N TRP A 194 4.93 10.21 -17.09
CA TRP A 194 5.51 11.46 -17.65
C TRP A 194 6.81 11.94 -16.98
N LYS A 195 7.11 11.43 -15.78
CA LYS A 195 8.38 11.66 -15.04
C LYS A 195 9.15 10.36 -14.75
N SER A 196 8.90 9.29 -15.50
CA SER A 196 9.54 7.97 -15.33
C SER A 196 11.06 8.08 -15.18
N GLY A 197 11.74 8.78 -16.09
CA GLY A 197 13.19 8.97 -16.02
C GLY A 197 13.68 9.64 -14.72
N ASN A 198 12.91 10.57 -14.14
CA ASN A 198 13.29 11.19 -12.85
C ASN A 198 13.09 10.21 -11.70
N VAL A 199 12.00 9.44 -11.73
CA VAL A 199 11.72 8.40 -10.74
C VAL A 199 12.79 7.31 -10.79
N HIS A 200 13.11 6.79 -11.98
CA HIS A 200 14.11 5.74 -12.16
C HIS A 200 15.50 6.17 -11.71
N LEU A 201 15.98 7.36 -12.15
CA LEU A 201 17.28 7.88 -11.72
C LEU A 201 17.34 8.15 -10.21
N THR A 202 16.23 8.58 -9.60
CA THR A 202 16.16 8.74 -8.14
C THR A 202 16.20 7.38 -7.45
N CYS A 203 15.49 6.38 -7.96
CA CYS A 203 15.52 5.04 -7.39
C CYS A 203 16.92 4.42 -7.47
N GLU A 204 17.59 4.55 -8.62
CA GLU A 204 18.98 4.12 -8.80
C GLU A 204 19.93 4.85 -7.84
N ARG A 205 19.77 6.16 -7.68
CA ARG A 205 20.61 7.00 -6.80
C ARG A 205 20.58 6.55 -5.33
N TYR A 206 19.45 6.05 -4.87
CA TYR A 206 19.17 5.71 -3.47
C TYR A 206 18.96 4.22 -3.24
N ASP A 207 19.30 3.36 -4.23
CA ASP A 207 19.14 1.91 -4.16
C ASP A 207 17.69 1.46 -3.82
N VAL A 208 16.70 2.21 -4.29
CA VAL A 208 15.28 1.92 -4.08
C VAL A 208 14.81 0.87 -5.11
N PRO A 209 14.24 -0.27 -4.68
CA PRO A 209 13.64 -1.24 -5.59
C PRO A 209 12.53 -0.61 -6.44
N CYS A 210 12.68 -0.67 -7.76
CA CYS A 210 11.72 -0.12 -8.71
C CYS A 210 11.31 -1.17 -9.75
N VAL A 211 10.02 -1.49 -9.79
CA VAL A 211 9.40 -2.38 -10.77
C VAL A 211 8.59 -1.60 -11.79
N LYS A 212 8.26 -2.23 -12.91
CA LYS A 212 7.55 -1.56 -14.01
C LYS A 212 6.03 -1.73 -13.94
N ASN A 213 5.56 -2.77 -13.26
CA ASN A 213 4.17 -3.24 -13.34
C ASN A 213 3.60 -3.54 -11.94
N PHE A 214 2.30 -3.34 -11.76
CA PHE A 214 1.63 -3.60 -10.48
C PHE A 214 1.75 -5.07 -10.03
N THR A 215 1.71 -6.03 -10.98
CA THR A 215 1.85 -7.46 -10.69
C THR A 215 3.18 -7.80 -10.00
N GLU A 216 4.25 -7.04 -10.27
CA GLU A 216 5.56 -7.21 -9.64
C GLU A 216 5.65 -6.47 -8.29
N LEU A 217 4.79 -5.45 -8.08
CA LEU A 217 4.82 -4.64 -6.87
C LEU A 217 4.34 -5.43 -5.64
N VAL A 218 3.27 -6.21 -5.76
CA VAL A 218 2.70 -7.00 -4.65
C VAL A 218 3.72 -7.96 -4.03
N PRO A 219 4.37 -8.88 -4.78
CA PRO A 219 5.38 -9.77 -4.20
C PRO A 219 6.58 -9.00 -3.63
N LEU A 220 6.95 -7.86 -4.22
CA LEU A 220 8.02 -7.01 -3.70
C LEU A 220 7.66 -6.38 -2.33
N VAL A 221 6.40 -6.00 -2.10
CA VAL A 221 5.92 -5.60 -0.77
C VAL A 221 6.13 -6.73 0.23
N GLU A 222 5.71 -7.95 -0.10
CA GLU A 222 5.83 -9.10 0.80
C GLU A 222 7.28 -9.48 1.08
N GLU A 223 8.15 -9.43 0.08
CA GLU A 223 9.59 -9.63 0.25
C GLU A 223 10.20 -8.57 1.16
N MET A 224 9.80 -7.32 1.01
CA MET A 224 10.27 -6.23 1.87
C MET A 224 9.79 -6.42 3.32
N LEU A 225 8.54 -6.83 3.53
CA LEU A 225 8.02 -7.17 4.86
C LEU A 225 8.83 -8.30 5.52
N LYS A 226 9.16 -9.36 4.76
CA LYS A 226 10.03 -10.46 5.23
C LYS A 226 11.42 -9.94 5.60
N LYS A 227 12.02 -9.07 4.78
CA LYS A 227 13.31 -8.42 5.09
C LYS A 227 13.26 -7.55 6.35
N LYS A 228 12.10 -6.99 6.68
CA LYS A 228 11.84 -6.26 7.93
C LYS A 228 11.59 -7.19 9.14
N GLY A 229 11.70 -8.50 8.97
CA GLY A 229 11.57 -9.50 10.03
C GLY A 229 10.14 -10.02 10.22
N MET A 230 9.27 -9.88 9.21
CA MET A 230 7.96 -10.52 9.25
C MET A 230 8.11 -12.02 8.99
N GLU A 231 7.79 -12.83 9.99
CA GLU A 231 7.76 -14.28 9.90
C GLU A 231 6.36 -14.78 10.25
N LEU A 232 5.83 -15.69 9.44
CA LEU A 232 4.49 -16.26 9.61
C LEU A 232 4.58 -17.75 9.93
N ASP A 233 3.65 -18.24 10.76
CA ASP A 233 3.51 -19.66 11.01
C ASP A 233 2.74 -20.38 9.88
N ASN A 234 2.52 -21.68 10.03
CA ASN A 234 1.82 -22.49 9.03
C ASN A 234 0.33 -22.12 8.85
N LYS A 235 -0.22 -21.25 9.69
CA LYS A 235 -1.60 -20.74 9.63
C LYS A 235 -1.67 -19.32 9.06
N GLY A 236 -0.52 -18.69 8.77
CA GLY A 236 -0.45 -17.30 8.32
C GLY A 236 -0.48 -16.28 9.46
N ASP A 237 -0.41 -16.74 10.73
CA ASP A 237 -0.33 -15.87 11.90
C ASP A 237 1.11 -15.38 12.09
N LEU A 238 1.29 -14.18 12.66
CA LEU A 238 2.62 -13.63 12.93
C LEU A 238 3.32 -14.43 14.03
N ILE A 239 4.59 -14.79 13.82
CA ILE A 239 5.42 -15.39 14.87
C ILE A 239 5.80 -14.29 15.89
N GLY A 240 5.23 -14.38 17.08
CA GLY A 240 5.41 -13.43 18.18
C GLY A 240 4.27 -12.41 18.32
N GLU A 241 4.48 -11.37 19.13
CA GLU A 241 3.45 -10.35 19.37
C GLU A 241 3.21 -9.48 18.14
N ASN A 242 1.93 -9.26 17.80
CA ASN A 242 1.50 -8.35 16.73
C ASN A 242 1.14 -6.96 17.28
N VAL A 243 2.08 -6.36 18.01
CA VAL A 243 1.90 -5.05 18.65
C VAL A 243 2.73 -4.00 17.94
N HIS A 244 2.10 -2.86 17.65
CA HIS A 244 2.79 -1.72 17.05
C HIS A 244 3.76 -1.08 18.04
N VAL A 245 4.98 -0.80 17.57
CA VAL A 245 5.96 0.05 18.27
C VAL A 245 6.03 1.39 17.54
N PRO A 246 5.66 2.51 18.19
CA PRO A 246 5.73 3.83 17.57
C PRO A 246 7.14 4.16 17.08
N LYS A 247 7.23 4.59 15.82
CA LYS A 247 8.47 4.99 15.17
C LYS A 247 8.72 6.48 15.43
N GLU A 248 9.94 6.84 15.81
CA GLU A 248 10.33 8.25 15.98
C GLU A 248 10.30 9.00 14.64
N LYS A 249 10.04 10.31 14.72
CA LYS A 249 10.10 11.17 13.53
C LYS A 249 11.53 11.26 12.99
N PRO A 250 11.72 11.36 11.66
CA PRO A 250 13.04 11.59 11.08
C PRO A 250 13.71 12.83 11.68
N LYS A 251 14.93 12.64 12.20
CA LYS A 251 15.75 13.73 12.74
C LYS A 251 16.62 14.34 11.65
N LYS A 252 16.95 15.62 11.79
CA LYS A 252 17.92 16.28 10.89
C LYS A 252 19.31 15.69 11.10
N LYS A 253 20.13 15.67 10.05
CA LYS A 253 21.52 15.21 10.11
C LYS A 253 22.32 15.88 11.24
N THR A 254 22.17 17.19 11.43
CA THR A 254 22.85 17.92 12.51
C THR A 254 22.45 17.45 13.91
N GLN A 255 21.20 17.01 14.09
CA GLN A 255 20.73 16.44 15.36
C GLN A 255 21.36 15.07 15.60
N LEU A 256 21.40 14.22 14.57
CA LEU A 256 22.04 12.89 14.63
C LEU A 256 23.55 12.99 14.89
N GLU A 257 24.24 13.96 14.28
CA GLU A 257 25.66 14.21 14.51
C GLU A 257 25.94 14.68 15.94
N ALA A 258 25.08 15.53 16.50
CA ALA A 258 25.18 15.96 17.89
C ALA A 258 24.93 14.80 18.87
N GLU A 259 23.89 13.98 18.64
CA GLU A 259 23.62 12.78 19.44
C GLU A 259 24.79 11.79 19.38
N LYS A 260 25.37 11.58 18.19
CA LYS A 260 26.53 10.72 18.01
C LYS A 260 27.77 11.24 18.76
N ALA A 261 28.03 12.54 18.73
CA ALA A 261 29.16 13.13 19.44
C ALA A 261 29.01 13.00 20.96
N GLU A 262 27.81 13.21 21.49
CA GLU A 262 27.50 13.03 22.91
C GLU A 262 27.64 11.57 23.33
N LEU A 263 27.12 10.62 22.54
CA LEU A 263 27.30 9.19 22.79
C LEU A 263 28.78 8.79 22.78
N GLN A 264 29.58 9.33 21.86
CA GLN A 264 31.01 9.05 21.81
C GLN A 264 31.72 9.51 23.09
N LYS A 265 31.39 10.70 23.59
CA LYS A 265 31.93 11.22 24.84
C LYS A 265 31.57 10.31 26.03
N GLN A 266 30.34 9.83 26.10
CA GLN A 266 29.91 8.92 27.16
C GLN A 266 30.66 7.58 27.10
N VAL A 267 30.92 7.06 25.90
CA VAL A 267 31.73 5.86 25.70
C VAL A 267 33.16 6.09 26.20
N ASP A 268 33.78 7.21 25.83
CA ASP A 268 35.15 7.55 26.24
C ASP A 268 35.27 7.69 27.77
N ASP A 269 34.30 8.35 28.41
CA ASP A 269 34.22 8.50 29.86
C ASP A 269 34.07 7.13 30.58
N LEU A 270 33.28 6.22 30.02
CA LEU A 270 33.11 4.86 30.55
C LEU A 270 34.39 4.03 30.40
N LEU A 271 35.07 4.12 29.26
CA LEU A 271 36.36 3.45 29.04
C LEU A 271 37.44 3.96 29.99
N ALA A 272 37.50 5.27 30.22
CA ALA A 272 38.42 5.87 31.19
C ALA A 272 38.15 5.37 32.62
N LYS A 273 36.86 5.30 33.03
CA LYS A 273 36.46 4.75 34.33
C LYS A 273 36.83 3.27 34.46
N LEU A 274 36.62 2.47 33.43
CA LEU A 274 36.97 1.04 33.43
C LEU A 274 38.49 0.83 33.53
N ALA A 275 39.28 1.62 32.82
CA ALA A 275 40.74 1.57 32.89
C ALA A 275 41.29 1.97 34.27
N ALA A 276 40.55 2.82 35.00
CA ALA A 276 40.89 3.23 36.35
C ALA A 276 40.43 2.24 37.44
N GLN A 277 39.70 1.16 37.09
CA GLN A 277 39.32 0.14 38.07
C GLN A 277 40.53 -0.72 38.46
N PRO A 278 40.73 -1.03 39.75
CA PRO A 278 41.81 -1.91 40.19
C PRO A 278 41.66 -3.29 39.54
N LYS A 279 42.74 -3.82 38.98
CA LYS A 279 42.78 -5.23 38.56
C LYS A 279 42.73 -6.10 39.82
N MET A 280 41.69 -6.92 39.97
CA MET A 280 41.61 -7.96 41.01
C MET A 280 42.62 -9.07 40.76
#